data_AF-A0A0M0K5C2-F1
#
_entry.id   AF-A0A0M0K5C2-F1
#
_cell.length_a   1.000
_cell.length_b   1.000
_cell.length_c   1.000
_cell.angle_alpha   90.00
_cell.angle_beta   90.00
_cell.angle_gamma   90.00
#
_symmetry.space_group_name_H-M   'P 1'
#
loop_
_entity.id
_entity.type
_entity.pdbx_description
1 polymer ?
#
loop_
_entity_poly.entity_id
_entity_poly.type
_entity_poly.pdbx_seq_one_letter_code
_entity_poly.pdbx_strand_id
1 'polypeptide(L)'
;MALPAAPTKGADEDPPPEPLPPAELDEGWRDEGHEYLGRRVARTFEGGLTVVGRITRWLPAGDGEDEPPLFHMNHDDGDEEDLAEYEVIDAFELYKTTPEATKLAQAKARAEARAAKEEEKAVKAEARAAKASERAAAATTAEAKAAAEVEARAARLEVKACRAAALAARADTSGAEAAVAEAREEAMAAKAAFSKVAAKAKAMAASAREAKAKAAEEAKKKREAERGPRGAKTAAQFYTEAERLKLTATHPGLDAPAIAEMIKAQWKVLEEADKAPY
;
A
#
# COMPACT_ATOMS: atom_id res chain seq x y z
N MET A 1 -58.86 -20.67 -79.32
CA MET A 1 -59.34 -21.83 -78.53
C MET A 1 -60.13 -21.30 -77.35
N ALA A 2 -61.34 -21.85 -77.19
CA ALA A 2 -62.21 -21.99 -76.01
C ALA A 2 -62.27 -20.92 -74.88
N LEU A 3 -63.51 -20.50 -74.61
CA LEU A 3 -64.14 -19.88 -73.41
C LEU A 3 -63.89 -20.70 -72.09
N PRO A 4 -64.51 -20.38 -70.92
CA PRO A 4 -64.68 -19.12 -70.14
C PRO A 4 -64.50 -19.38 -68.60
N ALA A 5 -64.76 -18.35 -67.76
CA ALA A 5 -65.53 -18.40 -66.48
C ALA A 5 -64.91 -17.64 -65.29
N ALA A 6 -65.63 -16.63 -64.79
CA ALA A 6 -65.59 -16.19 -63.38
C ALA A 6 -66.49 -17.12 -62.53
N PRO A 7 -66.30 -17.25 -61.20
CA PRO A 7 -67.16 -16.45 -60.30
C PRO A 7 -66.64 -16.14 -58.86
N THR A 8 -67.06 -14.98 -58.33
CA THR A 8 -67.59 -14.65 -56.97
C THR A 8 -66.91 -15.11 -55.65
N LYS A 9 -66.56 -14.13 -54.80
CA LYS A 9 -66.75 -13.96 -53.32
C LYS A 9 -65.62 -13.03 -52.81
N GLY A 10 -65.78 -11.96 -52.05
CA GLY A 10 -66.77 -11.63 -51.03
C GLY A 10 -66.26 -12.10 -49.67
N ALA A 11 -65.50 -11.27 -48.95
CA ALA A 11 -65.40 -11.16 -47.49
C ALA A 11 -64.16 -10.33 -47.09
N ASP A 12 -64.36 -9.43 -46.12
CA ASP A 12 -63.37 -8.92 -45.17
C ASP A 12 -62.18 -9.86 -44.92
N GLU A 13 -60.96 -9.34 -45.07
CA GLU A 13 -59.79 -9.88 -44.36
C GLU A 13 -58.84 -8.72 -44.06
N ASP A 14 -58.56 -8.58 -42.77
CA ASP A 14 -57.69 -7.64 -42.08
C ASP A 14 -56.52 -7.06 -42.90
N PRO A 15 -56.20 -5.75 -42.77
CA PRO A 15 -54.86 -5.30 -43.15
C PRO A 15 -53.83 -6.10 -42.32
N PRO A 16 -52.72 -6.56 -42.93
CA PRO A 16 -51.71 -7.36 -42.25
C PRO A 16 -51.25 -6.61 -40.98
N PRO A 17 -51.06 -7.29 -39.83
CA PRO A 17 -50.57 -6.61 -38.64
C PRO A 17 -49.24 -5.97 -39.00
N GLU A 18 -49.20 -4.64 -38.91
CA GLU A 18 -47.97 -3.88 -39.03
C GLU A 18 -46.93 -4.51 -38.09
N PRO A 19 -45.70 -4.77 -38.55
CA PRO A 19 -44.64 -5.15 -37.64
C PRO A 19 -44.41 -3.97 -36.70
N LEU A 20 -44.94 -4.06 -35.49
CA LEU A 20 -44.70 -3.09 -34.42
C LEU A 20 -43.19 -2.86 -34.32
N PRO A 21 -42.70 -1.62 -34.48
CA PRO A 21 -41.27 -1.33 -34.43
C PRO A 21 -40.74 -1.62 -33.02
N PRO A 22 -39.69 -2.46 -32.85
CA PRO A 22 -39.10 -2.78 -31.55
C PRO A 22 -38.19 -1.65 -31.02
N ALA A 23 -38.57 -0.39 -31.19
CA ALA A 23 -37.68 0.76 -30.98
C ALA A 23 -38.27 1.91 -30.14
N GLU A 24 -39.53 1.84 -29.69
CA GLU A 24 -40.19 2.93 -28.96
C GLU A 24 -40.15 2.76 -27.42
N LEU A 25 -39.45 1.74 -26.90
CA LEU A 25 -39.35 1.48 -25.45
C LEU A 25 -38.04 1.99 -24.81
N ASP A 26 -37.05 2.44 -25.59
CA ASP A 26 -35.76 2.95 -25.08
C ASP A 26 -35.72 4.48 -24.92
N GLU A 27 -36.78 5.19 -25.33
CA GLU A 27 -36.80 6.65 -25.34
C GLU A 27 -37.08 7.20 -23.92
N GLY A 28 -36.04 7.24 -23.09
CA GLY A 28 -36.08 7.87 -21.76
C GLY A 28 -35.38 7.11 -20.64
N TRP A 29 -35.01 5.85 -20.85
CA TRP A 29 -34.27 5.06 -19.87
C TRP A 29 -32.84 5.58 -19.71
N ARG A 30 -32.40 5.67 -18.47
CA ARG A 30 -31.10 6.20 -18.06
C ARG A 30 -30.32 5.13 -17.30
N ASP A 31 -29.05 5.03 -17.61
CA ASP A 31 -28.06 4.13 -16.99
C ASP A 31 -27.19 4.84 -15.94
N GLU A 32 -27.34 6.16 -15.80
CA GLU A 32 -26.63 7.00 -14.83
C GLU A 32 -27.57 7.99 -14.12
N GLY A 33 -27.09 8.56 -13.01
CA GLY A 33 -27.75 9.70 -12.34
C GLY A 33 -28.76 9.38 -11.25
N HIS A 34 -29.14 8.11 -11.03
CA HIS A 34 -29.98 7.70 -9.90
C HIS A 34 -29.20 6.91 -8.85
N GLU A 35 -29.46 7.18 -7.57
CA GLU A 35 -28.78 6.52 -6.43
C GLU A 35 -29.07 5.01 -6.32
N TYR A 36 -30.08 4.52 -7.04
CA TYR A 36 -30.51 3.12 -6.99
C TYR A 36 -29.80 2.24 -8.02
N LEU A 37 -29.17 2.84 -9.03
CA LEU A 37 -28.44 2.12 -10.05
C LEU A 37 -27.29 1.31 -9.45
N GLY A 38 -27.18 0.05 -9.88
CA GLY A 38 -26.17 -0.89 -9.44
C GLY A 38 -26.38 -1.47 -8.04
N ARG A 39 -27.41 -1.04 -7.29
CA ARG A 39 -27.71 -1.59 -5.97
C ARG A 39 -28.46 -2.93 -6.08
N ARG A 40 -28.25 -3.79 -5.07
CA ARG A 40 -28.91 -5.10 -4.94
C ARG A 40 -30.26 -4.95 -4.25
N VAL A 41 -31.28 -5.58 -4.83
CA VAL A 41 -32.67 -5.60 -4.37
C VAL A 41 -33.16 -7.05 -4.35
N ALA A 42 -34.18 -7.33 -3.54
CA ALA A 42 -34.79 -8.66 -3.48
C ALA A 42 -36.31 -8.56 -3.64
N ARG A 43 -36.91 -9.49 -4.39
CA ARG A 43 -38.36 -9.62 -4.56
C ARG A 43 -38.82 -10.99 -4.07
N THR A 44 -40.02 -11.06 -3.51
CA THR A 44 -40.64 -12.35 -3.13
C THR A 44 -41.78 -12.64 -4.10
N PHE A 45 -41.71 -13.77 -4.78
CA PHE A 45 -42.74 -14.24 -5.70
C PHE A 45 -43.74 -15.16 -5.00
N GLU A 46 -44.88 -15.37 -5.66
CA GLU A 46 -45.92 -16.30 -5.20
C GLU A 46 -45.32 -17.70 -5.01
N GLY A 47 -45.46 -18.26 -3.80
CA GLY A 47 -44.78 -19.49 -3.39
C GLY A 47 -43.58 -19.29 -2.44
N GLY A 48 -43.26 -18.05 -2.05
CA GLY A 48 -42.27 -17.76 -1.02
C GLY A 48 -40.82 -17.81 -1.50
N LEU A 49 -40.60 -17.84 -2.81
CA LEU A 49 -39.28 -17.73 -3.43
C LEU A 49 -38.83 -16.27 -3.41
N THR A 50 -37.74 -15.98 -2.70
CA THR A 50 -37.08 -14.69 -2.75
C THR A 50 -35.97 -14.72 -3.81
N VAL A 51 -36.09 -13.90 -4.83
CA VAL A 51 -35.08 -13.73 -5.88
C VAL A 51 -34.35 -12.41 -5.66
N VAL A 52 -33.03 -12.43 -5.85
CA VAL A 52 -32.16 -11.26 -5.73
C VAL A 52 -31.79 -10.79 -7.12
N GLY A 53 -31.67 -9.48 -7.30
CA GLY A 53 -31.25 -8.87 -8.54
C GLY A 53 -30.58 -7.52 -8.32
N ARG A 54 -30.38 -6.80 -9.43
CA ARG A 54 -29.71 -5.51 -9.47
C ARG A 54 -30.49 -4.54 -10.35
N ILE A 55 -30.64 -3.31 -9.88
CA ILE A 55 -31.18 -2.22 -10.71
C ILE A 55 -30.11 -1.80 -11.74
N THR A 56 -30.45 -1.81 -13.03
CA THR A 56 -29.50 -1.53 -14.11
C THR A 56 -29.80 -0.25 -14.87
N ARG A 57 -31.08 0.15 -14.97
CA ARG A 57 -31.53 1.40 -15.61
C ARG A 57 -32.76 1.96 -14.88
N TRP A 58 -33.03 3.25 -15.07
CA TRP A 58 -34.20 3.92 -14.51
C TRP A 58 -34.84 4.86 -15.53
N LEU A 59 -36.16 4.95 -15.50
CA LEU A 59 -36.97 5.86 -16.29
C LEU A 59 -37.48 6.96 -15.35
N PRO A 60 -37.20 8.24 -15.63
CA PRO A 60 -37.77 9.34 -14.85
C PRO A 60 -39.29 9.33 -14.84
N ALA A 61 -39.88 9.93 -13.81
CA ALA A 61 -41.33 10.13 -13.74
C ALA A 61 -41.81 10.94 -14.96
N GLY A 62 -42.99 10.59 -15.47
CA GLY A 62 -43.67 11.34 -16.52
C GLY A 62 -44.31 12.63 -16.00
N ASP A 63 -45.01 13.35 -16.88
CA ASP A 63 -45.67 14.62 -16.54
C ASP A 63 -47.01 14.43 -15.78
N GLY A 64 -47.48 13.19 -15.60
CA GLY A 64 -48.71 12.85 -14.88
C GLY A 64 -48.46 12.29 -13.47
N GLU A 65 -49.40 12.51 -12.54
CA GLU A 65 -49.36 11.92 -11.19
C GLU A 65 -49.43 10.37 -11.19
N ASP A 66 -49.89 9.77 -12.29
CA ASP A 66 -50.00 8.31 -12.46
C ASP A 66 -48.76 7.67 -13.12
N GLU A 67 -47.71 8.44 -13.41
CA GLU A 67 -46.48 7.97 -14.07
C GLU A 67 -45.26 8.10 -13.14
N PRO A 68 -45.17 7.30 -12.05
CA PRO A 68 -44.01 7.30 -11.17
C PRO A 68 -42.75 6.82 -11.90
N PRO A 69 -41.56 7.12 -11.38
CA PRO A 69 -40.32 6.65 -12.00
C PRO A 69 -40.26 5.11 -11.93
N LEU A 70 -39.84 4.50 -13.05
CA LEU A 70 -39.64 3.06 -13.16
C LEU A 70 -38.16 2.70 -13.10
N PHE A 71 -37.88 1.52 -12.59
CA PHE A 71 -36.54 1.01 -12.38
C PHE A 71 -36.46 -0.41 -12.93
N HIS A 72 -35.57 -0.61 -13.88
CA HIS A 72 -35.35 -1.93 -14.45
C HIS A 72 -34.41 -2.72 -13.56
N MET A 73 -34.85 -3.91 -13.16
CA MET A 73 -34.13 -4.86 -12.36
C MET A 73 -33.80 -6.10 -13.19
N ASN A 74 -32.51 -6.47 -13.22
CA ASN A 74 -32.07 -7.77 -13.69
C ASN A 74 -31.92 -8.70 -12.49
N HIS A 75 -32.67 -9.79 -12.47
CA HIS A 75 -32.55 -10.87 -11.50
C HIS A 75 -31.27 -11.70 -11.75
N ASP A 76 -30.72 -12.29 -10.69
CA ASP A 76 -29.50 -13.10 -10.77
C ASP A 76 -29.71 -14.42 -11.58
N ASP A 77 -30.96 -14.82 -11.85
CA ASP A 77 -31.33 -15.96 -12.70
C ASP A 77 -31.49 -15.60 -14.19
N GLY A 78 -31.39 -14.31 -14.52
CA GLY A 78 -31.46 -13.80 -15.89
C GLY A 78 -32.81 -13.21 -16.28
N ASP A 79 -33.81 -13.22 -15.40
CA ASP A 79 -35.11 -12.59 -15.66
C ASP A 79 -35.05 -11.06 -15.43
N GLU A 80 -35.91 -10.33 -16.14
CA GLU A 80 -35.96 -8.86 -16.11
C GLU A 80 -37.34 -8.39 -15.65
N GLU A 81 -37.39 -7.40 -14.75
CA GLU A 81 -38.63 -6.80 -14.23
C GLU A 81 -38.48 -5.28 -14.10
N ASP A 82 -39.52 -4.53 -14.43
CA ASP A 82 -39.60 -3.08 -14.18
C ASP A 82 -40.38 -2.83 -12.89
N LEU A 83 -39.77 -2.08 -11.97
CA LEU A 83 -40.29 -1.79 -10.64
C LEU A 83 -40.57 -0.30 -10.49
N ALA A 84 -41.69 0.06 -9.87
CA ALA A 84 -41.90 1.43 -9.43
C ALA A 84 -41.01 1.78 -8.23
N GLU A 85 -40.78 3.07 -7.96
CA GLU A 85 -39.93 3.54 -6.85
C GLU A 85 -40.27 2.91 -5.49
N TYR A 86 -41.56 2.83 -5.14
CA TYR A 86 -42.00 2.24 -3.89
C TYR A 86 -41.67 0.74 -3.82
N GLU A 87 -41.75 0.02 -4.93
CA GLU A 87 -41.38 -1.39 -5.00
C GLU A 87 -39.88 -1.60 -4.86
N VAL A 88 -39.06 -0.68 -5.38
CA VAL A 88 -37.61 -0.69 -5.19
C VAL A 88 -37.22 -0.46 -3.73
N ILE A 89 -37.93 0.46 -3.05
CA ILE A 89 -37.72 0.72 -1.62
C ILE A 89 -38.03 -0.55 -0.80
N ASP A 90 -39.19 -1.16 -1.02
CA ASP A 90 -39.58 -2.41 -0.35
C ASP A 90 -38.58 -3.54 -0.66
N ALA A 91 -38.12 -3.63 -1.90
CA ALA A 91 -37.15 -4.62 -2.33
C ALA A 91 -35.75 -4.41 -1.70
N PHE A 92 -35.37 -3.16 -1.39
CA PHE A 92 -34.16 -2.87 -0.61
C PHE A 92 -34.30 -3.32 0.84
N GLU A 93 -35.45 -3.06 1.46
CA GLU A 93 -35.69 -3.49 2.83
C GLU A 93 -35.67 -5.02 2.94
N LEU A 94 -36.31 -5.70 1.99
CA LEU A 94 -36.26 -7.14 1.90
C LEU A 94 -34.84 -7.65 1.72
N TYR A 95 -34.05 -7.06 0.81
CA TYR A 95 -32.66 -7.45 0.59
C TYR A 95 -31.82 -7.42 1.86
N LYS A 96 -32.01 -6.41 2.74
CA LYS A 96 -31.28 -6.33 4.03
C LYS A 96 -31.52 -7.54 4.94
N THR A 97 -32.68 -8.17 4.83
CA THR A 97 -33.04 -9.36 5.63
C THR A 97 -32.59 -10.68 5.01
N THR A 98 -32.10 -10.65 3.76
CA THR A 98 -31.64 -11.86 3.08
C THR A 98 -30.36 -12.42 3.72
N PRO A 99 -30.15 -13.75 3.63
CA PRO A 99 -28.92 -14.38 4.11
C PRO A 99 -27.67 -13.88 3.37
N GLU A 100 -27.80 -13.44 2.11
CA GLU A 100 -26.69 -12.87 1.35
C GLU A 100 -26.22 -11.53 1.91
N ALA A 101 -27.14 -10.60 2.17
CA ALA A 101 -26.81 -9.31 2.78
C ALA A 101 -26.16 -9.51 4.16
N THR A 102 -26.67 -10.47 4.93
CA THR A 102 -26.13 -10.83 6.24
C THR A 102 -24.71 -11.40 6.14
N LYS A 103 -24.46 -12.31 5.19
CA LYS A 103 -23.12 -12.87 4.93
C LYS A 103 -22.13 -11.81 4.48
N LEU A 104 -22.56 -10.90 3.60
CA LEU A 104 -21.73 -9.80 3.13
C LEU A 104 -21.35 -8.85 4.29
N ALA A 105 -22.32 -8.49 5.13
CA ALA A 105 -22.09 -7.68 6.32
C ALA A 105 -21.13 -8.36 7.31
N GLN A 106 -21.30 -9.67 7.55
CA GLN A 106 -20.41 -10.44 8.41
C GLN A 106 -19.00 -10.56 7.83
N ALA A 107 -18.87 -10.74 6.52
CA ALA A 107 -17.58 -10.79 5.82
C ALA A 107 -16.85 -9.45 5.93
N LYS A 108 -17.56 -8.33 5.71
CA LYS A 108 -17.03 -6.97 5.88
C LYS A 108 -16.56 -6.73 7.31
N ALA A 109 -17.39 -7.03 8.31
CA ALA A 109 -17.03 -6.90 9.72
C ALA A 109 -15.81 -7.76 10.09
N ARG A 110 -15.69 -8.97 9.53
CA ARG A 110 -14.52 -9.83 9.74
C ARG A 110 -13.26 -9.28 9.07
N ALA A 111 -13.38 -8.67 7.89
CA ALA A 111 -12.27 -8.03 7.21
C ALA A 111 -11.77 -6.81 7.99
N GLU A 112 -12.68 -5.95 8.46
CA GLU A 112 -12.37 -4.80 9.32
C GLU A 112 -11.71 -5.26 10.63
N ALA A 113 -12.24 -6.30 11.28
CA ALA A 113 -11.65 -6.85 12.50
C ALA A 113 -10.25 -7.45 12.26
N ARG A 114 -9.98 -8.01 11.07
CA ARG A 114 -8.64 -8.48 10.69
C ARG A 114 -7.68 -7.32 10.46
N ALA A 115 -8.11 -6.27 9.77
CA ALA A 115 -7.31 -5.07 9.54
C ALA A 115 -6.92 -4.40 10.87
N ALA A 116 -7.87 -4.25 11.80
CA ALA A 116 -7.60 -3.69 13.13
C ALA A 116 -6.57 -4.52 13.93
N LYS A 117 -6.66 -5.86 13.88
CA LYS A 117 -5.67 -6.75 14.53
C LYS A 117 -4.29 -6.66 13.90
N GLU A 118 -4.21 -6.45 12.59
CA GLU A 118 -2.94 -6.28 11.89
C GLU A 118 -2.26 -4.96 12.28
N GLU A 119 -3.03 -3.87 12.35
CA GLU A 119 -2.55 -2.58 12.81
C GLU A 119 -2.04 -2.63 14.26
N GLU A 120 -2.79 -3.26 15.18
CA GLU A 120 -2.35 -3.46 16.56
C GLU A 120 -1.02 -4.24 16.64
N LYS A 121 -0.88 -5.29 15.80
CA LYS A 121 0.33 -6.10 15.75
C LYS A 121 1.51 -5.29 15.20
N ALA A 122 1.31 -4.43 14.22
CA ALA A 122 2.33 -3.54 13.68
C ALA A 122 2.83 -2.55 14.74
N VAL A 123 1.92 -1.87 15.45
CA VAL A 123 2.26 -0.94 16.54
C VAL A 123 3.06 -1.65 17.65
N LYS A 124 2.63 -2.86 18.04
CA LYS A 124 3.34 -3.65 19.06
C LYS A 124 4.72 -4.12 18.59
N ALA A 125 4.89 -4.41 17.31
CA ALA A 125 6.18 -4.77 16.73
C ALA A 125 7.15 -3.58 16.72
N GLU A 126 6.65 -2.39 16.35
CA GLU A 126 7.43 -1.15 16.38
C GLU A 126 7.88 -0.78 17.81
N ALA A 127 6.98 -0.87 18.79
CA ALA A 127 7.33 -0.65 20.19
C ALA A 127 8.40 -1.62 20.72
N ARG A 128 8.37 -2.88 20.27
CA ARG A 128 9.41 -3.87 20.59
C ARG A 128 10.75 -3.55 19.92
N ALA A 129 10.73 -3.09 18.67
CA ALA A 129 11.92 -2.68 17.94
C ALA A 129 12.58 -1.44 18.59
N ALA A 130 11.78 -0.46 19.02
CA ALA A 130 12.27 0.71 19.76
C ALA A 130 12.95 0.31 21.07
N LYS A 131 12.32 -0.54 21.89
CA LYS A 131 12.92 -1.05 23.13
C LYS A 131 14.20 -1.86 22.90
N ALA A 132 14.27 -2.62 21.81
CA ALA A 132 15.49 -3.36 21.46
C ALA A 132 16.64 -2.40 21.08
N SER A 133 16.34 -1.35 20.32
CA SER A 133 17.32 -0.32 19.95
C SER A 133 17.83 0.46 21.17
N GLU A 134 16.95 0.80 22.11
CA GLU A 134 17.33 1.48 23.35
C GLU A 134 18.26 0.62 24.21
N ARG A 135 17.95 -0.68 24.36
CA ARG A 135 18.82 -1.63 25.07
C ARG A 135 20.20 -1.78 24.39
N ALA A 136 20.24 -1.79 23.06
CA ALA A 136 21.50 -1.84 22.33
C ALA A 136 22.35 -0.57 22.55
N ALA A 137 21.74 0.62 22.55
CA ALA A 137 22.43 1.87 22.84
C ALA A 137 22.97 1.92 24.29
N ALA A 138 22.18 1.45 25.26
CA ALA A 138 22.60 1.35 26.65
C ALA A 138 23.80 0.40 26.83
N ALA A 139 23.79 -0.75 26.13
CA ALA A 139 24.91 -1.70 26.16
C ALA A 139 26.20 -1.07 25.59
N THR A 140 26.12 -0.36 24.45
CA THR A 140 27.30 0.31 23.88
C THR A 140 27.84 1.41 24.79
N THR A 141 26.98 2.11 25.51
CA THR A 141 27.39 3.16 26.46
C THR A 141 28.08 2.56 27.69
N ALA A 142 27.57 1.42 28.19
CA ALA A 142 28.20 0.69 29.29
C ALA A 142 29.57 0.13 28.89
N GLU A 143 29.70 -0.39 27.68
CA GLU A 143 30.97 -0.90 27.15
C GLU A 143 32.00 0.21 26.96
N ALA A 144 31.57 1.39 26.46
CA ALA A 144 32.41 2.58 26.36
C ALA A 144 32.85 3.10 27.75
N LYS A 145 31.97 3.08 28.74
CA LYS A 145 32.29 3.46 30.12
C LYS A 145 33.30 2.50 30.76
N ALA A 146 33.14 1.19 30.53
CA ALA A 146 34.10 0.18 31.00
C ALA A 146 35.48 0.35 30.35
N ALA A 147 35.53 0.68 29.05
CA ALA A 147 36.79 0.95 28.36
C ALA A 147 37.50 2.20 28.92
N ALA A 148 36.77 3.29 29.18
CA ALA A 148 37.32 4.50 29.79
C ALA A 148 37.85 4.26 31.22
N GLU A 149 37.23 3.37 31.99
CA GLU A 149 37.70 3.02 33.34
C GLU A 149 39.01 2.23 33.29
N VAL A 150 39.18 1.34 32.31
CA VAL A 150 40.45 0.62 32.08
C VAL A 150 41.56 1.60 31.71
N GLU A 151 41.29 2.59 30.86
CA GLU A 151 42.24 3.64 30.48
C GLU A 151 42.63 4.52 31.68
N ALA A 152 41.65 4.94 32.48
CA ALA A 152 41.90 5.70 33.70
C ALA A 152 42.75 4.92 34.72
N ARG A 153 42.55 3.59 34.83
CA ARG A 153 43.38 2.73 35.69
C ARG A 153 44.81 2.63 35.18
N ALA A 154 45.01 2.52 33.86
CA ALA A 154 46.34 2.48 33.25
C ALA A 154 47.11 3.79 33.51
N ALA A 155 46.47 4.95 33.32
CA ALA A 155 47.07 6.25 33.59
C ALA A 155 47.48 6.43 35.07
N ARG A 156 46.64 5.96 36.01
CA ARG A 156 46.98 5.98 37.45
C ARG A 156 48.21 5.15 37.79
N LEU A 157 48.39 4.01 37.11
CA LEU A 157 49.56 3.16 37.30
C LEU A 157 50.82 3.80 36.73
N GLU A 158 50.75 4.45 35.56
CA GLU A 158 51.89 5.21 35.00
C GLU A 158 52.30 6.37 35.94
N VAL A 159 51.35 7.11 36.50
CA VAL A 159 51.65 8.16 37.49
C VAL A 159 52.29 7.57 38.75
N LYS A 160 51.82 6.42 39.23
CA LYS A 160 52.40 5.73 40.39
C LYS A 160 53.85 5.28 40.11
N ALA A 161 54.12 4.77 38.90
CA ALA A 161 55.46 4.37 38.47
C ALA A 161 56.41 5.58 38.39
N CYS A 162 55.98 6.69 37.79
CA CYS A 162 56.76 7.94 37.75
C CYS A 162 57.10 8.47 39.16
N ARG A 163 56.13 8.42 40.08
CA ARG A 163 56.35 8.83 41.48
C ARG A 163 57.34 7.91 42.20
N ALA A 164 57.26 6.60 41.98
CA ALA A 164 58.21 5.64 42.54
C ALA A 164 59.63 5.90 42.02
N ALA A 165 59.80 6.11 40.71
CA ALA A 165 61.08 6.45 40.10
C ALA A 165 61.67 7.75 40.66
N ALA A 166 60.85 8.78 40.87
CA ALA A 166 61.31 10.05 41.45
C ALA A 166 61.72 9.94 42.93
N LEU A 167 61.06 9.09 43.71
CA LEU A 167 61.45 8.78 45.08
C LEU A 167 62.76 7.98 45.12
N ALA A 168 62.91 7.05 44.18
CA ALA A 168 64.09 6.21 44.06
C ALA A 168 65.33 7.02 43.61
N ALA A 169 65.17 7.96 42.68
CA ALA A 169 66.23 8.90 42.27
C ALA A 169 66.66 9.88 43.38
N ARG A 170 65.86 10.03 44.45
CA ARG A 170 66.20 10.84 45.63
C ARG A 170 66.90 10.03 46.73
N ALA A 171 66.93 8.71 46.61
CA ALA A 171 67.56 7.81 47.58
C ALA A 171 68.64 6.99 46.86
N ASP A 172 69.91 7.40 46.93
CA ASP A 172 71.06 6.71 46.33
C ASP A 172 71.17 5.23 46.76
N THR A 173 70.41 4.35 46.11
CA THR A 173 70.36 2.92 46.38
C THR A 173 70.07 2.15 45.09
N SER A 174 70.89 1.14 44.79
CA SER A 174 70.81 0.32 43.57
C SER A 174 69.51 -0.48 43.40
N GLY A 175 68.63 -0.51 44.40
CA GLY A 175 67.29 -1.10 44.30
C GLY A 175 66.30 -0.28 43.45
N ALA A 176 66.61 1.00 43.22
CA ALA A 176 65.80 1.93 42.43
C ALA A 176 65.69 1.55 40.95
N GLU A 177 66.80 1.17 40.32
CA GLU A 177 66.83 0.85 38.88
C GLU A 177 66.12 -0.47 38.57
N ALA A 178 66.21 -1.46 39.47
CA ALA A 178 65.49 -2.73 39.33
C ALA A 178 63.97 -2.53 39.40
N ALA A 179 63.49 -1.70 40.33
CA ALA A 179 62.06 -1.37 40.46
C ALA A 179 61.54 -0.55 39.26
N VAL A 180 62.38 0.31 38.67
CA VAL A 180 62.02 1.08 37.45
C VAL A 180 61.99 0.18 36.21
N ALA A 181 62.87 -0.82 36.12
CA ALA A 181 62.85 -1.82 35.05
C ALA A 181 61.61 -2.71 35.12
N GLU A 182 61.25 -3.20 36.31
CA GLU A 182 60.03 -3.99 36.55
C GLU A 182 58.77 -3.18 36.23
N ALA A 183 58.69 -1.92 36.68
CA ALA A 183 57.56 -1.03 36.35
C ALA A 183 57.44 -0.74 34.84
N ARG A 184 58.56 -0.71 34.11
CA ARG A 184 58.57 -0.50 32.66
C ARG A 184 58.13 -1.77 31.90
N GLU A 185 58.48 -2.95 32.40
CA GLU A 185 57.99 -4.22 31.89
C GLU A 185 56.47 -4.38 32.11
N GLU A 186 55.97 -4.09 33.31
CA GLU A 186 54.53 -4.09 33.60
C GLU A 186 53.77 -3.09 32.73
N ALA A 187 54.34 -1.89 32.48
CA ALA A 187 53.74 -0.91 31.59
C ALA A 187 53.69 -1.37 30.12
N MET A 188 54.72 -2.09 29.65
CA MET A 188 54.74 -2.70 28.31
C MET A 188 53.72 -3.84 28.20
N ALA A 189 53.60 -4.69 29.23
CA ALA A 189 52.59 -5.73 29.30
C ALA A 189 51.17 -5.16 29.31
N ALA A 190 50.94 -4.06 30.04
CA ALA A 190 49.66 -3.35 30.05
C ALA A 190 49.31 -2.73 28.68
N LYS A 191 50.28 -2.13 27.98
CA LYS A 191 50.11 -1.60 26.61
C LYS A 191 49.80 -2.70 25.60
N ALA A 192 50.47 -3.85 25.71
CA ALA A 192 50.19 -5.02 24.88
C ALA A 192 48.79 -5.61 25.14
N ALA A 193 48.35 -5.64 26.40
CA ALA A 193 47.00 -6.06 26.76
C ALA A 193 45.94 -5.09 26.21
N PHE A 194 46.16 -3.78 26.33
CA PHE A 194 45.27 -2.77 25.76
C PHE A 194 45.16 -2.88 24.23
N SER A 195 46.29 -3.06 23.53
CA SER A 195 46.29 -3.27 22.08
C SER A 195 45.46 -4.49 21.66
N LYS A 196 45.49 -5.58 22.43
CA LYS A 196 44.67 -6.77 22.14
C LYS A 196 43.18 -6.50 22.34
N VAL A 197 42.80 -5.77 23.40
CA VAL A 197 41.41 -5.38 23.66
C VAL A 197 40.91 -4.43 22.57
N ALA A 198 41.70 -3.45 22.18
CA ALA A 198 41.38 -2.52 21.09
C ALA A 198 41.20 -3.22 19.74
N ALA A 199 42.09 -4.17 19.41
CA ALA A 199 41.97 -4.97 18.18
C ALA A 199 40.70 -5.83 18.18
N LYS A 200 40.37 -6.46 19.32
CA LYS A 200 39.15 -7.26 19.48
C LYS A 200 37.89 -6.40 19.35
N ALA A 201 37.86 -5.21 19.94
CA ALA A 201 36.75 -4.27 19.81
C ALA A 201 36.55 -3.81 18.35
N LYS A 202 37.65 -3.53 17.64
CA LYS A 202 37.60 -3.15 16.22
C LYS A 202 37.06 -4.29 15.34
N ALA A 203 37.44 -5.53 15.62
CA ALA A 203 36.93 -6.71 14.91
C ALA A 203 35.43 -6.93 15.17
N MET A 204 34.97 -6.77 16.41
CA MET A 204 33.53 -6.86 16.73
C MET A 204 32.73 -5.75 16.04
N ALA A 205 33.24 -4.52 16.02
CA ALA A 205 32.59 -3.40 15.32
C ALA A 205 32.48 -3.63 13.80
N ALA A 206 33.50 -4.23 13.18
CA ALA A 206 33.45 -4.61 11.77
C ALA A 206 32.40 -5.70 11.50
N SER A 207 32.37 -6.76 12.32
CA SER A 207 31.37 -7.83 12.21
C SER A 207 29.93 -7.31 12.40
N ALA A 208 29.71 -6.40 13.35
CA ALA A 208 28.41 -5.77 13.57
C ALA A 208 27.94 -4.93 12.36
N ARG A 209 28.86 -4.23 11.68
CA ARG A 209 28.55 -3.50 10.44
C ARG A 209 28.17 -4.43 9.31
N GLU A 210 28.88 -5.54 9.17
CA GLU A 210 28.59 -6.55 8.15
C GLU A 210 27.23 -7.23 8.40
N ALA A 211 26.92 -7.59 9.65
CA ALA A 211 25.63 -8.15 10.03
C ALA A 211 24.48 -7.17 9.75
N LYS A 212 24.67 -5.88 10.05
CA LYS A 212 23.67 -4.83 9.75
C LYS A 212 23.47 -4.66 8.24
N ALA A 213 24.54 -4.73 7.45
CA ALA A 213 24.46 -4.65 5.99
C ALA A 213 23.69 -5.85 5.40
N LYS A 214 23.97 -7.07 5.88
CA LYS A 214 23.25 -8.29 5.47
C LYS A 214 21.76 -8.22 5.84
N ALA A 215 21.43 -7.80 7.06
CA ALA A 215 20.05 -7.65 7.48
C ALA A 215 19.28 -6.60 6.65
N ALA A 216 19.94 -5.51 6.25
CA ALA A 216 19.35 -4.49 5.38
C ALA A 216 19.12 -5.00 3.95
N GLU A 217 20.05 -5.80 3.41
CA GLU A 217 19.91 -6.44 2.10
C GLU A 217 18.76 -7.45 2.09
N GLU A 218 18.70 -8.32 3.10
CA GLU A 218 17.63 -9.30 3.25
C GLU A 218 16.25 -8.65 3.41
N ALA A 219 16.17 -7.55 4.17
CA ALA A 219 14.95 -6.75 4.28
C ALA A 219 14.54 -6.10 2.95
N LYS A 220 15.51 -5.62 2.16
CA LYS A 220 15.25 -5.08 0.82
C LYS A 220 14.73 -6.17 -0.11
N LYS A 221 15.38 -7.34 -0.12
CA LYS A 221 14.98 -8.49 -0.95
C LYS A 221 13.58 -8.99 -0.59
N LYS A 222 13.25 -9.03 0.70
CA LYS A 222 11.90 -9.37 1.16
C LYS A 222 10.86 -8.36 0.67
N ARG A 223 11.13 -7.05 0.81
CA ARG A 223 10.26 -5.99 0.28
C ARG A 223 10.08 -6.09 -1.24
N GLU A 224 11.13 -6.43 -1.97
CA GLU A 224 11.07 -6.56 -3.42
C GLU A 224 10.32 -7.82 -3.86
N ALA A 225 10.50 -8.95 -3.14
CA ALA A 225 9.75 -10.18 -3.37
C ALA A 225 8.24 -10.03 -3.07
N GLU A 226 7.89 -9.26 -2.04
CA GLU A 226 6.50 -8.97 -1.66
C GLU A 226 5.82 -7.98 -2.62
N ARG A 227 6.61 -7.12 -3.29
CA ARG A 227 6.10 -6.09 -4.22
C ARG A 227 5.57 -6.66 -5.55
N GLY A 228 5.73 -7.96 -5.82
CA GLY A 228 5.27 -8.60 -7.05
C GLY A 228 5.98 -8.09 -8.31
N PRO A 229 5.56 -8.50 -9.52
CA PRO A 229 6.09 -7.94 -10.76
C PRO A 229 5.87 -6.43 -10.78
N ARG A 230 6.88 -5.67 -11.22
CA ARG A 230 6.78 -4.21 -11.31
C ARG A 230 5.55 -3.86 -12.16
N GLY A 231 4.63 -3.07 -11.59
CA GLY A 231 3.43 -2.63 -12.29
C GLY A 231 3.75 -1.93 -13.61
N ALA A 232 2.79 -1.97 -14.54
CA ALA A 232 2.90 -1.26 -15.81
C ALA A 232 3.19 0.22 -15.55
N LYS A 233 4.05 0.82 -16.39
CA LYS A 233 4.31 2.25 -16.33
C LYS A 233 3.03 3.02 -16.66
N THR A 234 2.78 4.13 -15.96
CA THR A 234 1.65 5.01 -16.26
C THR A 234 1.97 5.94 -17.43
N ALA A 235 0.94 6.50 -18.06
CA ALA A 235 1.09 7.51 -19.12
C ALA A 235 2.03 8.67 -18.70
N ALA A 236 1.85 9.17 -17.48
CA ALA A 236 2.70 10.20 -16.90
C ALA A 236 4.18 9.78 -16.79
N GLN A 237 4.46 8.49 -16.56
CA GLN A 237 5.83 7.96 -16.47
C GLN A 237 6.47 7.85 -17.87
N PHE A 238 5.72 7.44 -18.89
CA PHE A 238 6.21 7.46 -20.28
C PHE A 238 6.48 8.89 -20.76
N TYR A 239 5.56 9.81 -20.50
CA TYR A 239 5.75 11.24 -20.77
C TYR A 239 6.98 11.80 -20.06
N THR A 240 7.16 11.46 -18.78
CA THR A 240 8.30 11.94 -17.99
C THR A 240 9.63 11.44 -18.54
N GLU A 241 9.73 10.18 -18.95
CA GLU A 241 10.96 9.67 -19.57
C GLU A 241 11.26 10.37 -20.90
N ALA A 242 10.25 10.56 -21.75
CA ALA A 242 10.39 11.21 -23.05
C ALA A 242 10.82 12.68 -22.92
N GLU A 243 10.15 13.45 -22.05
CA GLU A 243 10.44 14.87 -21.86
C GLU A 243 11.73 15.10 -21.05
N ARG A 244 12.07 14.21 -20.12
CA ARG A 244 13.34 14.32 -19.39
C ARG A 244 14.54 14.23 -20.32
N LEU A 245 14.51 13.33 -21.31
CA LEU A 245 15.56 13.23 -22.32
C LEU A 245 15.69 14.53 -23.12
N LYS A 246 14.57 15.11 -23.54
CA LYS A 246 14.55 16.38 -24.28
C LYS A 246 15.06 17.54 -23.44
N LEU A 247 14.52 17.73 -22.23
CA LEU A 247 14.88 18.85 -21.35
C LEU A 247 16.31 18.74 -20.82
N THR A 248 16.84 17.54 -20.60
CA THR A 248 18.25 17.37 -20.22
C THR A 248 19.19 17.76 -21.37
N ALA A 249 18.81 17.48 -22.62
CA ALA A 249 19.57 17.89 -23.79
C ALA A 249 19.50 19.40 -24.04
N THR A 250 18.33 20.02 -23.84
CA THR A 250 18.12 21.47 -24.03
C THR A 250 18.68 22.30 -22.88
N HIS A 251 18.72 21.74 -21.66
CA HIS A 251 19.18 22.42 -20.45
C HIS A 251 20.26 21.60 -19.71
N PRO A 252 21.48 21.47 -20.28
CA PRO A 252 22.56 20.68 -19.67
C PRO A 252 23.07 21.25 -18.34
N GLY A 253 22.69 22.48 -17.97
CA GLY A 253 23.04 23.13 -16.71
C GLY A 253 21.98 23.04 -15.61
N LEU A 254 20.79 22.50 -15.89
CA LEU A 254 19.76 22.30 -14.88
C LEU A 254 19.97 20.97 -14.15
N ASP A 255 19.68 20.95 -12.86
CA ASP A 255 19.72 19.73 -12.07
C ASP A 255 18.49 18.85 -12.34
N ALA A 256 18.65 17.53 -12.13
CA ALA A 256 17.57 16.58 -12.37
C ALA A 256 16.26 16.88 -11.60
N PRO A 257 16.29 17.41 -10.36
CA PRO A 257 15.10 17.88 -9.66
C PRO A 257 14.36 19.02 -10.37
N ALA A 258 15.07 20.06 -10.86
CA ALA A 258 14.42 21.16 -11.57
C ALA A 258 13.74 20.67 -12.86
N ILE A 259 14.42 19.79 -13.62
CA ILE A 259 13.84 19.19 -14.82
C ILE A 259 12.57 18.38 -14.49
N ALA A 260 12.57 17.63 -13.38
CA ALA A 260 11.39 16.86 -12.97
C ALA A 260 10.19 17.74 -12.60
N GLU A 261 10.42 18.87 -11.91
CA GLU A 261 9.35 19.83 -11.59
C GLU A 261 8.79 20.49 -12.85
N MET A 262 9.63 20.81 -13.84
CA MET A 262 9.18 21.33 -15.14
C MET A 262 8.26 20.34 -15.86
N ILE A 263 8.65 19.07 -15.93
CA ILE A 263 7.86 18.01 -16.57
C ILE A 263 6.51 17.84 -15.88
N LYS A 264 6.50 17.87 -14.54
CA LYS A 264 5.28 17.75 -13.74
C LYS A 264 4.33 18.92 -13.98
N ALA A 265 4.88 20.13 -14.12
CA ALA A 265 4.09 21.32 -14.49
C ALA A 265 3.52 21.17 -15.91
N GLN A 266 4.31 20.70 -16.87
CA GLN A 266 3.85 20.47 -18.25
C GLN A 266 2.74 19.41 -18.32
N TRP A 267 2.90 18.26 -17.65
CA TRP A 267 1.90 17.18 -17.64
C TRP A 267 0.54 17.62 -17.08
N LYS A 268 0.54 18.52 -16.10
CA LYS A 268 -0.71 19.05 -15.50
C LYS A 268 -1.50 19.93 -16.47
N VAL A 269 -0.81 20.67 -17.33
CA VAL A 269 -1.41 21.62 -18.27
C VAL A 269 -1.69 20.98 -19.63
N LEU A 270 -1.08 19.81 -19.92
CA LEU A 270 -1.28 19.07 -21.15
C LEU A 270 -2.77 18.66 -21.32
N GLU A 271 -3.31 18.87 -22.52
CA GLU A 271 -4.67 18.45 -22.86
C GLU A 271 -4.75 16.92 -22.98
N GLU A 272 -5.97 16.37 -22.86
CA GLU A 272 -6.19 14.92 -22.86
C GLU A 272 -5.83 14.27 -24.20
N ALA A 273 -5.99 15.01 -25.32
CA ALA A 273 -5.54 14.60 -26.65
C ALA A 273 -4.03 14.39 -26.73
N ASP A 274 -3.24 15.24 -26.07
CA ASP A 274 -1.78 15.16 -26.03
C ASP A 274 -1.27 14.13 -25.02
N LYS A 275 -2.11 13.73 -24.05
CA LYS A 275 -1.83 12.63 -23.10
C LYS A 275 -2.10 11.26 -23.71
N ALA A 276 -3.01 11.16 -24.67
CA ALA A 276 -3.44 9.91 -25.31
C ALA A 276 -2.32 9.00 -25.89
N PRO A 277 -1.19 9.50 -26.44
CA PRO A 277 -0.14 8.62 -26.96
C PRO A 277 0.79 8.01 -25.88
N TYR A 278 0.62 8.37 -24.61
CA TYR A 278 1.46 7.91 -23.49
C TYR A 278 0.71 6.91 -22.62
#